data_AF-A0A6P2D1P8-F1
#
_entry.id   AF-A0A6P2D1P8-F1
#
_cell.length_a   1.000
_cell.length_b   1.000
_cell.length_c   1.000
_cell.angle_alpha   90.00
_cell.angle_beta   90.00
_cell.angle_gamma   90.00
#
_symmetry.space_group_name_H-M   'P 1'
#
loop_
_entity.id
_entity.type
_entity.pdbx_description
1 polymer ?
#
loop_
_entity_poly.entity_id
_entity_poly.type
_entity_poly.pdbx_seq_one_letter_code
_entity_poly.pdbx_strand_id
1 'polypeptide(L)'
;MKLRWPRTLAVCLVALAPALVLAHEPAEAFTPSKSPAGNACDLPTELHMKNTGGMGPGGPGTGAGLCVFTSVEVAARWQNVRELDGFQKWMTKRPGGGWPEKLDQMLKQFCAEKGVSVPRYVQHTGGDAAFLDLAIKTRRMPAITYAGRDDFYRNQRIAHMVDLGHLDASTANIIDNNRPGTCLGMTRAELLERWRDMQGGWAFVWLGPPPPPGAVVVGQQCRNGRCPISPAISPTSPTSSPSPIGTPPSADHEWGQFDNGVWGWKLIEKVNYGVEPEKIGGAQRYWIDGRECTRAEAFAAVAADALTDDSDRYHLSLVADEFTGSALTSKLSDPRIAALIAKCHVQVYRPDSWVATSRLSSKVTLHEPQAKGGRIVGTAAGFSLDELLALLRPVLDPLWKPAPAPVPAPTPVPTPTPAPAPAPNPAPQPAPEPSPSPAPAPSGPQPSMFLSILAALAAWLFPKR
;
A
#
# COMPACT_ATOMS: atom_id res chain seq x y z
N MET A 1 -7.64 57.67 -73.96
CA MET A 1 -6.92 58.73 -73.22
C MET A 1 -7.00 58.36 -71.74
N LYS A 2 -5.98 57.74 -71.11
CA LYS A 2 -4.65 58.23 -70.71
C LYS A 2 -4.70 59.50 -69.85
N LEU A 3 -4.43 59.35 -68.54
CA LEU A 3 -3.44 60.06 -67.68
C LEU A 3 -3.94 60.06 -66.21
N ARG A 4 -3.14 60.00 -65.15
CA ARG A 4 -1.75 59.57 -64.81
C ARG A 4 -1.67 59.67 -63.27
N TRP A 5 -0.80 58.86 -62.66
CA TRP A 5 -0.48 58.83 -61.22
C TRP A 5 0.27 60.08 -60.70
N PRO A 6 0.39 60.26 -59.38
CA PRO A 6 1.64 59.88 -58.69
C PRO A 6 1.37 59.13 -57.36
N ARG A 7 1.96 57.95 -57.12
CA ARG A 7 3.28 57.74 -56.46
C ARG A 7 3.52 58.65 -55.25
N THR A 8 3.13 58.18 -54.07
CA THR A 8 3.73 58.61 -52.81
C THR A 8 4.41 57.39 -52.19
N LEU A 9 5.72 57.53 -51.98
CA LEU A 9 6.57 56.57 -51.27
C LEU A 9 6.01 56.30 -49.87
N ALA A 10 5.67 55.06 -49.57
CA ALA A 10 5.68 54.59 -48.19
C ALA A 10 7.06 53.96 -47.95
N VAL A 11 7.90 54.68 -47.22
CA VAL A 11 9.22 54.23 -46.77
C VAL A 11 9.03 53.06 -45.80
N CYS A 12 9.61 51.91 -46.17
CA CYS A 12 9.74 50.74 -45.30
C CYS A 12 10.63 51.08 -44.10
N LEU A 13 10.03 51.27 -42.93
CA LEU A 13 10.73 51.17 -41.65
C LEU A 13 10.60 49.72 -41.17
N VAL A 14 11.50 48.86 -41.69
CA VAL A 14 11.75 47.54 -41.09
C VAL A 14 12.56 47.81 -39.83
N ALA A 15 11.88 47.85 -38.68
CA ALA A 15 12.53 47.76 -37.40
C ALA A 15 13.12 46.35 -37.28
N LEU A 16 14.42 46.22 -37.55
CA LEU A 16 15.24 45.07 -37.15
C LEU A 16 15.29 45.04 -35.61
N ALA A 17 14.28 44.44 -34.99
CA ALA A 17 14.43 43.92 -33.65
C ALA A 17 15.39 42.72 -33.74
N PRO A 18 16.46 42.65 -32.92
CA PRO A 18 17.24 41.43 -32.87
C PRO A 18 16.31 40.33 -32.36
N ALA A 19 16.05 39.34 -33.22
CA ALA A 19 15.49 38.07 -32.78
C ALA A 19 16.51 37.47 -31.81
N LEU A 20 16.29 37.73 -30.52
CA LEU A 20 16.91 36.96 -29.46
C LEU A 20 16.35 35.55 -29.63
N VAL A 21 17.09 34.72 -30.36
CA VAL A 21 16.94 33.27 -30.32
C VAL A 21 17.29 32.91 -28.89
N LEU A 22 16.28 32.92 -28.02
CA LEU A 22 16.34 32.17 -26.77
C LEU A 22 16.51 30.73 -27.22
N ALA A 23 17.75 30.24 -27.16
CA ALA A 23 18.02 28.83 -27.16
C ALA A 23 17.05 28.22 -26.15
N HIS A 24 16.10 27.43 -26.65
CA HIS A 24 15.28 26.60 -25.80
C HIS A 24 16.26 25.58 -25.24
N GLU A 25 16.80 25.86 -24.06
CA GLU A 25 17.52 24.88 -23.25
C GLU A 25 16.66 23.60 -23.29
N PRO A 26 17.19 22.47 -23.79
CA PRO A 26 16.46 21.22 -23.68
C PRO A 26 16.18 21.04 -22.19
N ALA A 27 14.91 20.85 -21.83
CA ALA A 27 14.51 20.62 -20.45
C ALA A 27 15.49 19.62 -19.82
N GLU A 28 16.30 20.09 -18.86
CA GLU A 28 17.28 19.26 -18.19
C GLU A 28 16.56 17.99 -17.72
N ALA A 29 17.18 16.83 -18.00
CA ALA A 29 16.68 15.55 -17.52
C ALA A 29 16.54 15.62 -16.00
N PHE A 30 15.29 15.76 -15.53
CA PHE A 30 15.01 15.90 -14.12
C PHE A 30 15.29 14.58 -13.41
N THR A 31 16.22 14.63 -12.47
CA THR A 31 16.40 13.59 -11.47
C THR A 31 15.41 13.87 -10.35
N PRO A 32 14.57 12.89 -9.92
CA PRO A 32 13.60 13.09 -8.85
C PRO A 32 14.27 13.75 -7.64
N SER A 33 13.80 14.95 -7.27
CA SER A 33 14.28 15.59 -6.05
C SER A 33 13.93 14.70 -4.87
N LYS A 34 14.93 14.44 -4.02
CA LYS A 34 14.81 13.65 -2.79
C LYS A 34 13.54 14.05 -2.03
N SER A 35 12.74 13.06 -1.66
CA SER A 35 11.48 13.20 -0.93
C SER A 35 11.57 14.29 0.14
N PRO A 36 10.64 15.26 0.16
CA PRO A 36 10.37 16.03 1.35
C PRO A 36 10.04 15.07 2.49
N ALA A 37 10.74 15.21 3.61
CA ALA A 37 10.61 14.34 4.76
C ALA A 37 9.15 14.33 5.28
N GLY A 38 8.56 13.14 5.42
CA GLY A 38 7.43 12.94 6.36
C GLY A 38 6.19 12.21 5.88
N ASN A 39 5.86 12.12 4.59
CA ASN A 39 4.49 11.75 4.18
C ASN A 39 4.46 10.52 3.25
N ALA A 40 4.68 9.34 3.80
CA ALA A 40 4.75 8.10 3.05
C ALA A 40 3.35 7.52 2.76
N CYS A 41 3.19 6.94 1.58
CA CYS A 41 2.14 5.94 1.38
C CYS A 41 2.38 4.80 2.39
N ASP A 42 1.38 4.53 3.21
CA ASP A 42 1.41 3.57 4.31
C ASP A 42 1.11 2.13 3.88
N LEU A 43 0.87 1.90 2.59
CA LEU A 43 0.81 0.54 2.06
C LEU A 43 2.20 -0.10 2.15
N PRO A 44 2.35 -1.26 2.80
CA PRO A 44 3.61 -1.98 2.82
C PRO A 44 4.11 -2.29 1.40
N THR A 45 5.43 -2.18 1.19
CA THR A 45 6.06 -2.28 -0.14
C THR A 45 5.83 -3.65 -0.80
N GLU A 46 5.69 -4.70 0.01
CA GLU A 46 5.36 -6.06 -0.42
C GLU A 46 3.95 -6.19 -1.04
N LEU A 47 3.08 -5.22 -0.82
CA LEU A 47 1.74 -5.16 -1.41
C LEU A 47 1.67 -4.24 -2.62
N HIS A 48 2.75 -3.53 -2.95
CA HIS A 48 2.83 -2.79 -4.20
C HIS A 48 2.80 -3.79 -5.35
N MET A 49 1.79 -3.68 -6.21
CA MET A 49 1.61 -4.59 -7.31
C MET A 49 2.43 -4.15 -8.54
N LYS A 50 3.06 -5.11 -9.20
CA LYS A 50 3.69 -4.86 -10.49
C LYS A 50 2.64 -4.90 -11.60
N ASN A 51 2.62 -3.90 -12.47
CA ASN A 51 1.83 -3.88 -13.68
C ASN A 51 2.17 -5.08 -14.59
N THR A 52 1.19 -5.50 -15.39
CA THR A 52 1.32 -6.59 -16.36
C THR A 52 0.38 -6.35 -17.55
N GLY A 53 0.43 -7.21 -18.56
CA GLY A 53 -0.47 -7.16 -19.71
C GLY A 53 -1.79 -7.91 -19.50
N GLY A 54 -2.80 -7.55 -20.28
CA GLY A 54 -4.02 -8.33 -20.45
C GLY A 54 -3.80 -9.56 -21.34
N MET A 55 -4.89 -10.11 -21.86
CA MET A 55 -4.87 -11.15 -22.89
C MET A 55 -4.34 -10.56 -24.19
N GLY A 56 -3.29 -11.18 -24.73
CA GLY A 56 -2.73 -10.89 -26.05
C GLY A 56 -2.50 -12.16 -26.86
N PRO A 57 -1.87 -12.04 -28.05
CA PRO A 57 -1.61 -13.19 -28.94
C PRO A 57 -0.76 -14.30 -28.29
N GLY A 58 0.11 -13.94 -27.35
CA GLY A 58 0.93 -14.88 -26.58
C GLY A 58 0.25 -15.44 -25.33
N GLY A 59 -1.05 -15.17 -25.13
CA GLY A 59 -1.81 -15.59 -23.96
C GLY A 59 -1.89 -14.52 -22.86
N PRO A 60 -2.29 -14.91 -21.62
CA PRO A 60 -2.44 -13.98 -20.51
C PRO A 60 -1.14 -13.26 -20.16
N GLY A 61 -1.19 -11.94 -19.95
CA GLY A 61 0.00 -11.14 -19.63
C GLY A 61 0.68 -10.49 -20.83
N THR A 62 0.27 -10.83 -22.06
CA THR A 62 0.98 -10.44 -23.29
C THR A 62 0.27 -9.36 -24.11
N GLY A 63 -0.92 -8.92 -23.68
CA GLY A 63 -1.68 -7.85 -24.32
C GLY A 63 -1.35 -6.46 -23.79
N ALA A 64 -2.22 -5.49 -24.10
CA ALA A 64 -2.13 -4.12 -23.59
C ALA A 64 -2.02 -4.08 -22.05
N GLY A 65 -1.39 -3.02 -21.50
CA GLY A 65 -1.14 -2.91 -20.07
C GLY A 65 -2.39 -2.93 -19.19
N LEU A 66 -2.22 -3.25 -17.91
CA LEU A 66 -3.30 -3.32 -16.91
C LEU A 66 -3.15 -2.29 -15.78
N CYS A 67 -2.43 -1.18 -15.99
CA CYS A 67 -2.14 -0.22 -14.92
C CYS A 67 -3.40 0.28 -14.21
N VAL A 68 -4.50 0.53 -14.95
CA VAL A 68 -5.80 0.94 -14.42
C VAL A 68 -6.29 -0.07 -13.39
N PHE A 69 -6.38 -1.33 -13.80
CA PHE A 69 -6.90 -2.40 -12.96
C PHE A 69 -5.95 -2.73 -11.80
N THR A 70 -4.65 -2.55 -12.03
CA THR A 70 -3.60 -2.74 -11.02
C THR A 70 -3.71 -1.70 -9.92
N SER A 71 -3.75 -0.40 -10.26
CA SER A 71 -3.89 0.66 -9.27
C SER A 71 -5.23 0.60 -8.54
N VAL A 72 -6.32 0.31 -9.24
CA VAL A 72 -7.62 0.10 -8.60
C VAL A 72 -7.57 -1.05 -7.56
N GLU A 73 -6.85 -2.14 -7.83
CA GLU A 73 -6.64 -3.21 -6.84
C GLU A 73 -5.68 -2.79 -5.71
N VAL A 74 -4.62 -2.02 -5.99
CA VAL A 74 -3.71 -1.48 -4.96
C VAL A 74 -4.49 -0.59 -3.98
N ALA A 75 -5.29 0.34 -4.49
CA ALA A 75 -6.18 1.17 -3.68
C ALA A 75 -7.21 0.32 -2.90
N ALA A 76 -7.72 -0.76 -3.49
CA ALA A 76 -8.64 -1.69 -2.81
C ALA A 76 -7.97 -2.39 -1.62
N ARG A 77 -6.76 -2.93 -1.82
CA ARG A 77 -5.96 -3.58 -0.77
C ARG A 77 -5.65 -2.62 0.37
N TRP A 78 -5.28 -1.38 0.02
CA TRP A 78 -5.04 -0.33 0.99
C TRP A 78 -6.28 -0.07 1.87
N GLN A 79 -7.46 0.00 1.24
CA GLN A 79 -8.73 0.34 1.88
C GLN A 79 -9.51 -0.86 2.42
N ASN A 80 -8.89 -2.05 2.47
CA ASN A 80 -9.53 -3.30 2.92
C ASN A 80 -10.79 -3.69 2.11
N VAL A 81 -10.82 -3.36 0.83
CA VAL A 81 -11.88 -3.73 -0.14
C VAL A 81 -11.54 -5.10 -0.74
N ARG A 82 -11.88 -6.16 -0.01
CA ARG A 82 -11.45 -7.54 -0.28
C ARG A 82 -12.22 -8.23 -1.40
N GLU A 83 -13.37 -7.69 -1.76
CA GLU A 83 -14.14 -8.09 -2.91
C GLU A 83 -13.26 -8.06 -4.18
N LEU A 84 -12.26 -7.17 -4.22
CA LEU A 84 -11.33 -6.98 -5.32
C LEU A 84 -10.06 -7.84 -5.30
N ASP A 85 -9.86 -8.67 -4.28
CA ASP A 85 -8.70 -9.56 -4.20
C ASP A 85 -8.57 -10.43 -5.47
N GLY A 86 -7.47 -10.26 -6.21
CA GLY A 86 -7.17 -11.04 -7.43
C GLY A 86 -7.71 -10.44 -8.74
N PHE A 87 -8.21 -9.21 -8.72
CA PHE A 87 -8.79 -8.53 -9.88
C PHE A 87 -7.82 -8.38 -11.06
N GLN A 88 -6.59 -7.92 -10.83
CA GLN A 88 -5.55 -7.79 -11.87
C GLN A 88 -5.23 -9.16 -12.50
N LYS A 89 -5.08 -10.19 -11.66
CA LYS A 89 -4.82 -11.56 -12.14
C LYS A 89 -5.96 -12.06 -13.00
N TRP A 90 -7.20 -11.76 -12.63
CA TRP A 90 -8.37 -12.07 -13.46
C TRP A 90 -8.39 -11.27 -14.77
N MET A 91 -7.95 -10.01 -14.75
CA MET A 91 -7.80 -9.16 -15.94
C MET A 91 -6.71 -9.64 -16.92
N THR A 92 -5.70 -10.39 -16.48
CA THR A 92 -4.70 -10.98 -17.40
C THR A 92 -5.35 -11.87 -18.46
N LYS A 93 -6.55 -12.41 -18.20
CA LYS A 93 -7.30 -13.25 -19.13
C LYS A 93 -8.26 -12.45 -20.04
N ARG A 94 -8.23 -11.12 -19.99
CA ARG A 94 -9.11 -10.21 -20.74
C ARG A 94 -8.30 -9.12 -21.45
N PRO A 95 -8.81 -8.50 -22.51
CA PRO A 95 -8.08 -7.42 -23.18
C PRO A 95 -7.71 -6.30 -22.20
N GLY A 96 -6.43 -5.90 -22.20
CA GLY A 96 -5.95 -4.77 -21.40
C GLY A 96 -6.36 -3.42 -21.97
N GLY A 97 -5.77 -2.33 -21.49
CA GLY A 97 -6.26 -0.98 -21.78
C GLY A 97 -7.52 -0.65 -20.97
N GLY A 98 -7.64 0.58 -20.48
CA GLY A 98 -8.67 0.97 -19.53
C GLY A 98 -9.08 2.43 -19.71
N TRP A 99 -10.36 2.66 -19.46
CA TRP A 99 -11.04 3.95 -19.42
C TRP A 99 -12.25 3.80 -18.47
N PRO A 100 -12.90 4.90 -18.04
CA PRO A 100 -13.93 4.87 -16.98
C PRO A 100 -15.02 3.82 -17.16
N GLU A 101 -15.62 3.73 -18.35
CA GLU A 101 -16.72 2.81 -18.65
C GLU A 101 -16.25 1.34 -18.72
N LYS A 102 -15.04 1.07 -19.23
CA LYS A 102 -14.49 -0.29 -19.20
C LYS A 102 -14.15 -0.74 -17.79
N LEU A 103 -13.61 0.15 -16.97
CA LEU A 103 -13.34 -0.17 -15.56
C LEU A 103 -14.65 -0.59 -14.86
N ASP A 104 -15.70 0.21 -15.00
CA ASP A 104 -17.04 -0.11 -14.47
C ASP A 104 -17.54 -1.49 -14.93
N GLN A 105 -17.45 -1.78 -16.24
CA GLN A 105 -17.86 -3.07 -16.80
C GLN A 105 -17.06 -4.23 -16.19
N MET A 106 -15.74 -4.09 -16.07
CA MET A 106 -14.87 -5.14 -15.55
C MET A 106 -15.07 -5.36 -14.04
N LEU A 107 -15.31 -4.30 -13.27
CA LEU A 107 -15.67 -4.40 -11.85
C LEU A 107 -16.96 -5.20 -11.65
N LYS A 108 -18.01 -4.86 -12.42
CA LYS A 108 -19.30 -5.56 -12.41
C LYS A 108 -19.14 -7.04 -12.76
N GLN A 109 -18.40 -7.34 -13.82
CA GLN A 109 -18.20 -8.72 -14.26
C GLN A 109 -17.39 -9.52 -13.24
N PHE A 110 -16.30 -8.97 -12.70
CA PHE A 110 -15.46 -9.65 -11.72
C PHE A 110 -16.24 -9.97 -10.44
N CYS A 111 -16.98 -8.99 -9.92
CA CYS A 111 -17.78 -9.18 -8.70
C CYS A 111 -18.90 -10.20 -8.93
N ALA A 112 -19.58 -10.15 -10.09
CA ALA A 112 -20.60 -11.13 -10.45
C ALA A 112 -20.04 -12.56 -10.53
N GLU A 113 -18.88 -12.76 -11.17
CA GLU A 113 -18.21 -14.07 -11.25
C GLU A 113 -17.75 -14.59 -9.87
N LYS A 114 -17.39 -13.68 -8.95
CA LYS A 114 -17.01 -14.01 -7.56
C LYS A 114 -18.22 -14.18 -6.62
N GLY A 115 -19.43 -13.82 -7.07
CA GLY A 115 -20.65 -13.87 -6.25
C GLY A 115 -20.70 -12.82 -5.14
N VAL A 116 -20.06 -11.66 -5.34
CA VAL A 116 -20.03 -10.56 -4.37
C VAL A 116 -20.65 -9.30 -4.97
N SER A 117 -21.13 -8.38 -4.12
CA SER A 117 -21.57 -7.06 -4.57
C SER A 117 -20.37 -6.21 -5.01
N VAL A 118 -20.55 -5.37 -6.02
CA VAL A 118 -19.54 -4.38 -6.42
C VAL A 118 -19.35 -3.38 -5.28
N PRO A 119 -18.13 -3.21 -4.73
CA PRO A 119 -17.87 -2.18 -3.74
C PRO A 119 -18.13 -0.80 -4.33
N ARG A 120 -18.60 0.12 -3.49
CA ARG A 120 -18.96 1.45 -3.95
C ARG A 120 -17.74 2.28 -4.33
N TYR A 121 -17.85 3.12 -5.34
CA TYR A 121 -16.77 4.00 -5.80
C TYR A 121 -17.29 5.27 -6.48
N VAL A 122 -16.39 6.24 -6.61
CA VAL A 122 -16.58 7.46 -7.39
C VAL A 122 -15.43 7.61 -8.37
N GLN A 123 -15.72 8.10 -9.56
CA GLN A 123 -14.70 8.51 -10.51
C GLN A 123 -15.09 9.78 -11.25
N HIS A 124 -14.11 10.51 -11.78
CA HIS A 124 -14.33 11.67 -12.63
C HIS A 124 -13.21 11.85 -13.64
N THR A 125 -13.46 12.58 -14.74
CA THR A 125 -12.50 12.83 -15.82
C THR A 125 -12.07 14.29 -15.99
N GLY A 126 -12.53 15.18 -15.10
CA GLY A 126 -12.32 16.63 -15.25
C GLY A 126 -11.10 17.26 -14.57
N GLY A 127 -10.17 16.49 -13.98
CA GLY A 127 -8.95 17.09 -13.41
C GLY A 127 -9.18 18.03 -12.22
N ASP A 128 -10.29 17.80 -11.52
CA ASP A 128 -10.76 18.58 -10.39
C ASP A 128 -9.90 18.31 -9.14
N ALA A 129 -8.92 19.16 -8.89
CA ALA A 129 -7.99 18.99 -7.77
C ALA A 129 -8.69 19.00 -6.41
N ALA A 130 -9.84 19.68 -6.28
CA ALA A 130 -10.59 19.69 -5.03
C ALA A 130 -11.18 18.30 -4.70
N PHE A 131 -11.40 17.46 -5.71
CA PHE A 131 -11.79 16.06 -5.50
C PHE A 131 -10.64 15.25 -4.92
N LEU A 132 -9.41 15.42 -5.43
CA LEU A 132 -8.22 14.77 -4.85
C LEU A 132 -7.96 15.26 -3.43
N ASP A 133 -8.10 16.56 -3.18
CA ASP A 133 -7.97 17.14 -1.83
C ASP A 133 -9.00 16.53 -0.87
N LEU A 134 -10.25 16.37 -1.29
CA LEU A 134 -11.29 15.73 -0.49
C LEU A 134 -11.02 14.24 -0.26
N ALA A 135 -10.57 13.51 -1.28
CA ALA A 135 -10.23 12.10 -1.15
C ALA A 135 -9.09 11.91 -0.13
N ILE A 136 -8.02 12.70 -0.23
CA ILE A 136 -6.89 12.64 0.71
C ILE A 136 -7.29 13.10 2.12
N LYS A 137 -8.09 14.17 2.22
CA LYS A 137 -8.64 14.64 3.50
C LYS A 137 -9.45 13.55 4.20
N THR A 138 -10.26 12.81 3.44
CA THR A 138 -11.05 11.67 3.93
C THR A 138 -10.26 10.35 3.94
N ARG A 139 -8.93 10.45 3.80
CA ARG A 139 -7.96 9.35 3.86
C ARG A 139 -8.29 8.23 2.87
N ARG A 140 -8.61 8.55 1.62
CA ARG A 140 -8.81 7.57 0.56
C ARG A 140 -7.68 7.69 -0.45
N MET A 141 -7.18 6.57 -0.92
CA MET A 141 -6.14 6.50 -1.95
C MET A 141 -6.78 6.59 -3.34
N PRO A 142 -6.58 7.69 -4.09
CA PRO A 142 -7.08 7.80 -5.45
C PRO A 142 -6.17 7.04 -6.42
N ALA A 143 -6.75 6.25 -7.31
CA ALA A 143 -6.08 5.82 -8.53
C ALA A 143 -6.28 6.92 -9.58
N ILE A 144 -5.20 7.48 -10.12
CA ILE A 144 -5.24 8.62 -11.04
C ILE A 144 -4.49 8.32 -12.33
N THR A 145 -4.94 8.88 -13.45
CA THR A 145 -4.13 8.90 -14.66
C THR A 145 -2.87 9.72 -14.45
N TYR A 146 -1.80 9.38 -15.16
CA TYR A 146 -0.52 10.03 -15.00
C TYR A 146 0.24 10.02 -16.30
N ALA A 147 0.60 11.20 -16.81
CA ALA A 147 1.52 11.37 -17.91
C ALA A 147 2.95 11.15 -17.39
N GLY A 148 3.35 9.88 -17.30
CA GLY A 148 4.70 9.50 -16.87
C GLY A 148 5.73 10.01 -17.88
N ARG A 149 6.77 10.66 -17.37
CA ARG A 149 7.89 11.21 -18.16
C ARG A 149 9.14 11.35 -17.29
N ASP A 150 9.25 10.49 -16.28
CA ASP A 150 10.41 10.43 -15.39
C ASP A 150 11.53 9.59 -16.00
N ASP A 151 12.69 9.59 -15.33
CA ASP A 151 13.91 8.85 -15.69
C ASP A 151 13.63 7.39 -16.10
N PHE A 152 12.71 6.74 -15.41
CA PHE A 152 12.29 5.37 -15.67
C PHE A 152 11.72 5.17 -17.06
N TYR A 153 10.96 6.14 -17.53
CA TYR A 153 10.34 6.16 -18.84
C TYR A 153 11.25 6.84 -19.87
N ARG A 154 12.54 7.04 -19.54
CA ARG A 154 13.52 7.72 -20.41
C ARG A 154 13.02 9.09 -20.87
N ASN A 155 12.28 9.78 -20.00
CA ASN A 155 11.61 11.05 -20.29
C ASN A 155 10.61 11.01 -21.46
N GLN A 156 10.20 9.81 -21.90
CA GLN A 156 9.12 9.64 -22.86
C GLN A 156 7.77 9.77 -22.17
N ARG A 157 6.85 10.46 -22.82
CA ARG A 157 5.49 10.61 -22.32
C ARG A 157 4.73 9.31 -22.46
N ILE A 158 4.22 8.79 -21.35
CA ILE A 158 3.41 7.58 -21.31
C ILE A 158 2.00 7.85 -20.80
N ALA A 159 1.04 7.07 -21.30
CA ALA A 159 -0.32 7.06 -20.77
C ALA A 159 -0.40 5.99 -19.68
N HIS A 160 -0.58 6.39 -18.42
CA HIS A 160 -0.51 5.47 -17.28
C HIS A 160 -1.58 5.75 -16.22
N MET A 161 -1.77 4.82 -15.28
CA MET A 161 -2.52 5.03 -14.05
C MET A 161 -1.70 4.56 -12.84
N VAL A 162 -1.68 5.38 -11.81
CA VAL A 162 -0.87 5.26 -10.59
C VAL A 162 -1.73 5.55 -9.36
N ASP A 163 -1.23 5.21 -8.17
CA ASP A 163 -1.94 5.44 -6.92
C ASP A 163 -1.38 6.67 -6.20
N LEU A 164 -2.23 7.63 -5.86
CA LEU A 164 -1.84 8.85 -5.15
C LEU A 164 -1.84 8.58 -3.64
N GLY A 165 -0.65 8.39 -3.08
CA GLY A 165 -0.46 8.08 -1.66
C GLY A 165 -0.43 9.31 -0.76
N HIS A 166 -0.06 10.48 -1.28
CA HIS A 166 -0.02 11.74 -0.53
C HIS A 166 -0.27 12.94 -1.43
N LEU A 167 -0.97 13.94 -0.90
CA LEU A 167 -1.12 15.26 -1.52
C LEU A 167 -1.37 16.31 -0.42
N ASP A 168 -0.55 17.36 -0.38
CA ASP A 168 -0.82 18.53 0.45
C ASP A 168 -0.69 19.83 -0.38
N ALA A 169 -0.48 20.95 0.29
CA ALA A 169 -0.35 22.26 -0.35
C ALA A 169 0.86 22.38 -1.29
N SER A 170 1.93 21.61 -1.08
CA SER A 170 3.20 21.76 -1.81
C SER A 170 3.75 20.44 -2.37
N THR A 171 3.44 19.31 -1.77
CA THR A 171 4.05 18.01 -2.09
C THR A 171 3.00 16.96 -2.47
N ALA A 172 3.43 15.98 -3.26
CA ALA A 172 2.65 14.83 -3.64
C ALA A 172 3.53 13.59 -3.76
N ASN A 173 3.01 12.42 -3.40
CA ASN A 173 3.70 11.14 -3.62
C ASN A 173 2.77 10.14 -4.29
N ILE A 174 3.30 9.36 -5.23
CA ILE A 174 2.58 8.28 -5.92
C ILE A 174 3.25 6.92 -5.72
N ILE A 175 2.46 5.86 -5.79
CA ILE A 175 2.95 4.51 -6.08
C ILE A 175 2.75 4.25 -7.57
N ASP A 176 3.86 4.03 -8.25
CA ASP A 176 3.84 3.61 -9.64
C ASP A 176 3.93 2.08 -9.72
N ASN A 177 2.88 1.46 -10.25
CA ASN A 177 2.82 0.00 -10.42
C ASN A 177 3.83 -0.54 -11.46
N ASN A 178 4.51 0.30 -12.23
CA ASN A 178 5.69 -0.10 -13.02
C ASN A 178 7.01 -0.06 -12.20
N ARG A 179 7.01 0.61 -11.03
CA ARG A 179 8.13 0.70 -10.07
C ARG A 179 7.69 0.26 -8.66
N PRO A 180 7.18 -0.98 -8.48
CA PRO A 180 6.71 -1.45 -7.19
C PRO A 180 7.81 -1.36 -6.12
N GLY A 181 7.41 -1.13 -4.87
CA GLY A 181 8.32 -0.90 -3.74
C GLY A 181 8.92 0.52 -3.64
N THR A 182 8.62 1.41 -4.60
CA THR A 182 9.08 2.80 -4.56
C THR A 182 7.89 3.76 -4.46
N CYS A 183 8.01 4.80 -3.63
CA CYS A 183 7.13 5.97 -3.65
C CYS A 183 7.84 7.12 -4.37
N LEU A 184 7.24 7.64 -5.43
CA LEU A 184 7.79 8.75 -6.20
C LEU A 184 7.23 10.07 -5.67
N GLY A 185 8.12 10.92 -5.15
CA GLY A 185 7.75 12.23 -4.65
C GLY A 185 7.95 13.32 -5.71
N MET A 186 7.03 14.28 -5.71
CA MET A 186 7.03 15.44 -6.61
C MET A 186 6.34 16.63 -5.96
N THR A 187 6.38 17.79 -6.62
CA THR A 187 5.57 18.94 -6.17
C THR A 187 4.10 18.72 -6.49
N ARG A 188 3.20 19.35 -5.73
CA ARG A 188 1.75 19.38 -6.03
C ARG A 188 1.51 19.87 -7.47
N ALA A 189 2.18 20.94 -7.86
CA ALA A 189 2.02 21.54 -9.18
C ALA A 189 2.36 20.54 -10.31
N GLU A 190 3.47 19.84 -10.16
CA GLU A 190 3.92 18.81 -11.10
C GLU A 190 2.94 17.62 -11.19
N LEU A 191 2.46 17.13 -10.05
CA LEU A 191 1.44 16.06 -10.05
C LEU A 191 0.20 16.49 -10.84
N LEU A 192 -0.35 17.67 -10.52
CA LEU A 192 -1.58 18.15 -11.14
C LEU A 192 -1.41 18.39 -12.64
N GLU A 193 -0.24 18.84 -13.07
CA GLU A 193 0.11 18.99 -14.48
C GLU A 193 0.13 17.62 -15.19
N ARG A 194 0.89 16.65 -14.67
CA ARG A 194 1.00 15.29 -15.24
C ARG A 194 -0.33 14.54 -15.24
N TRP A 195 -1.15 14.75 -14.22
CA TRP A 195 -2.49 14.15 -14.14
C TRP A 195 -3.41 14.71 -15.23
N ARG A 196 -3.46 16.03 -15.40
CA ARG A 196 -4.34 16.71 -16.36
C ARG A 196 -3.91 16.55 -17.82
N ASP A 197 -2.62 16.36 -18.07
CA ASP A 197 -2.07 16.03 -19.40
C ASP A 197 -2.67 14.70 -19.94
N MET A 198 -3.30 13.88 -19.10
CA MET A 198 -4.01 12.68 -19.53
C MET A 198 -5.48 12.94 -19.93
N GLN A 199 -5.66 13.82 -20.92
CA GLN A 199 -6.97 14.18 -21.49
C GLN A 199 -8.02 14.56 -20.43
N GLY A 200 -7.66 15.48 -19.53
CA GLY A 200 -8.59 16.01 -18.53
C GLY A 200 -8.28 15.53 -17.12
N GLY A 201 -7.63 14.38 -16.92
CA GLY A 201 -7.24 13.88 -15.60
C GLY A 201 -8.35 13.06 -14.96
N TRP A 202 -8.25 11.74 -15.18
CA TRP A 202 -9.15 10.76 -14.58
C TRP A 202 -8.68 10.38 -13.18
N ALA A 203 -9.61 10.38 -12.22
CA ALA A 203 -9.41 9.86 -10.89
C ALA A 203 -10.52 8.87 -10.54
N PHE A 204 -10.16 7.83 -9.79
CA PHE A 204 -11.03 6.80 -9.23
C PHE A 204 -10.75 6.67 -7.74
N VAL A 205 -11.79 6.56 -6.92
CA VAL A 205 -11.71 6.44 -5.46
C VAL A 205 -12.74 5.41 -4.97
N TRP A 206 -12.29 4.43 -4.19
CA TRP A 206 -13.19 3.55 -3.44
C TRP A 206 -13.91 4.31 -2.34
N LEU A 207 -15.21 4.06 -2.18
CA LEU A 207 -16.03 4.60 -1.10
C LEU A 207 -16.08 3.68 0.13
N GLY A 208 -15.12 2.77 0.27
CA GLY A 208 -14.93 2.05 1.53
C GLY A 208 -14.50 2.98 2.67
N PRO A 209 -14.53 2.51 3.91
CA PRO A 209 -13.84 3.20 4.98
C PRO A 209 -12.30 3.13 4.84
N PRO A 210 -11.56 4.18 5.26
CA PRO A 210 -10.10 4.17 5.23
C PRO A 210 -9.51 3.34 6.38
N PRO A 211 -8.30 2.76 6.26
CA PRO A 211 -7.65 2.04 7.36
C PRO A 211 -7.47 2.95 8.61
N PRO A 212 -7.23 2.41 9.82
CA PRO A 212 -6.97 3.25 10.99
C PRO A 212 -5.77 4.18 10.75
N PRO A 213 -5.65 5.30 11.47
CA PRO A 213 -4.48 6.18 11.44
C PRO A 213 -3.13 5.45 11.46
N GLY A 214 -2.14 6.02 10.77
CA GLY A 214 -0.77 5.49 10.80
C GLY A 214 -0.11 5.87 12.09
N ALA A 215 0.89 5.07 12.53
CA ALA A 215 1.83 5.61 13.50
C ALA A 215 2.40 6.89 12.89
N VAL A 216 2.25 8.03 13.58
CA VAL A 216 2.88 9.28 13.15
C VAL A 216 4.38 9.07 13.26
N VAL A 217 5.00 8.66 12.15
CA VAL A 217 6.46 8.55 12.08
C VAL A 217 6.99 9.96 11.88
N VAL A 218 7.17 10.68 12.99
CA VAL A 218 7.95 11.91 12.98
C VAL A 218 9.39 11.53 12.59
N GLY A 219 9.75 11.71 11.32
CA GLY A 219 11.14 11.76 10.89
C GLY A 219 11.81 10.47 10.38
N GLN A 220 11.09 9.48 9.83
CA GLN A 220 11.79 8.49 8.98
C GLN A 220 12.09 9.09 7.62
N GLN A 221 13.33 9.55 7.46
CA GLN A 221 13.90 9.85 6.16
C GLN A 221 14.07 8.56 5.36
N CYS A 222 13.49 8.49 4.17
CA CYS A 222 13.94 7.57 3.14
C CYS A 222 15.38 7.94 2.78
N ARG A 223 16.37 7.35 3.46
CA ARG A 223 17.77 7.49 3.05
C ARG A 223 17.91 6.86 1.66
N ASN A 224 18.13 7.70 0.64
CA ASN A 224 18.37 7.30 -0.74
C ASN A 224 17.18 6.64 -1.46
N GLY A 225 15.94 7.09 -1.21
CA GLY A 225 14.76 6.60 -1.95
C GLY A 225 14.34 5.16 -1.63
N ARG A 226 14.88 4.56 -0.57
CA ARG A 226 14.46 3.26 -0.04
C ARG A 226 13.78 3.46 1.32
N CYS A 227 12.51 3.06 1.41
CA CYS A 227 11.84 2.86 2.70
C CYS A 227 12.51 1.69 3.44
N PRO A 228 12.67 1.76 4.77
CA PRO A 228 13.42 0.76 5.51
C PRO A 228 12.58 -0.50 5.79
N ILE A 229 12.22 -1.26 4.75
CA ILE A 229 11.80 -2.66 4.87
C ILE A 229 12.11 -3.43 3.56
N SER A 230 13.38 -3.82 3.36
CA SER A 230 13.76 -5.08 2.67
C SER A 230 15.26 -5.17 2.36
N PRO A 231 15.85 -6.38 2.31
CA PRO A 231 17.26 -6.59 2.02
C PRO A 231 17.57 -6.39 0.53
N ALA A 232 18.75 -5.87 0.25
CA ALA A 232 19.24 -5.60 -1.10
C ALA A 232 19.39 -6.88 -1.92
N ILE A 233 18.79 -6.92 -3.11
CA ILE A 233 19.17 -7.83 -4.19
C ILE A 233 20.18 -7.07 -5.07
N SER A 234 21.38 -7.64 -5.20
CA SER A 234 22.45 -7.12 -6.06
C SER A 234 22.05 -7.18 -7.54
N PRO A 235 22.34 -6.14 -8.34
CA PRO A 235 22.12 -6.19 -9.77
C PRO A 235 23.21 -7.04 -10.45
N THR A 236 22.80 -8.11 -11.12
CA THR A 236 23.62 -8.75 -12.15
C THR A 236 23.58 -7.90 -13.42
N SER A 237 24.74 -7.48 -13.91
CA SER A 237 24.92 -6.74 -15.15
C SER A 237 24.44 -7.55 -16.36
N PRO A 238 23.70 -6.97 -17.32
CA PRO A 238 23.51 -7.60 -18.61
C PRO A 238 24.64 -7.24 -19.58
N THR A 239 24.88 -8.18 -20.47
CA THR A 239 25.85 -8.25 -21.56
C THR A 239 25.80 -7.06 -22.53
N SER A 240 26.99 -6.69 -23.03
CA SER A 240 27.27 -5.57 -23.93
C SER A 240 26.43 -5.56 -25.21
N SER A 241 25.61 -4.53 -25.40
CA SER A 241 24.97 -4.16 -26.67
C SER A 241 25.93 -3.41 -27.60
N PRO A 242 25.90 -3.65 -28.92
CA PRO A 242 26.70 -2.89 -29.89
C PRO A 242 26.17 -1.46 -30.08
N SER A 243 27.07 -0.53 -30.42
CA SER A 243 26.74 0.87 -30.68
C SER A 243 25.79 1.06 -31.88
N PRO A 244 24.93 2.09 -31.89
CA PRO A 244 24.03 2.37 -33.00
C PRO A 244 24.75 2.64 -34.32
N ILE A 245 24.19 2.12 -35.42
CA ILE A 245 24.64 2.45 -36.78
C ILE A 245 23.65 3.47 -37.38
N GLY A 246 24.15 4.65 -37.72
CA GLY A 246 23.37 5.75 -38.33
C GLY A 246 22.61 6.62 -37.33
N THR A 247 21.87 7.61 -37.85
CA THR A 247 20.93 8.44 -37.06
C THR A 247 19.53 7.83 -37.08
N PRO A 248 18.73 7.99 -36.02
CA PRO A 248 17.36 7.48 -35.97
C PRO A 248 16.51 8.07 -37.11
N PRO A 249 15.63 7.28 -37.76
CA PRO A 249 14.74 7.75 -38.81
C PRO A 249 13.78 8.87 -38.38
N SER A 250 13.38 8.87 -37.11
CA SER A 250 12.58 9.91 -36.45
C SER A 250 12.79 9.87 -34.94
N ALA A 251 12.23 10.84 -34.21
CA ALA A 251 12.26 10.85 -32.73
C ALA A 251 11.55 9.63 -32.11
N ASP A 252 10.69 8.95 -32.88
CA ASP A 252 9.90 7.81 -32.45
C ASP A 252 10.62 6.47 -32.72
N HIS A 253 11.96 6.43 -32.76
CA HIS A 253 12.73 5.21 -32.98
C HIS A 253 13.83 4.98 -31.94
N GLU A 254 13.98 3.74 -31.45
CA GLU A 254 15.06 3.32 -30.55
C GLU A 254 15.94 2.23 -31.18
N TRP A 255 17.22 2.19 -30.78
CA TRP A 255 18.17 1.16 -31.23
C TRP A 255 17.97 -0.14 -30.45
N GLY A 256 17.65 -1.24 -31.12
CA GLY A 256 17.40 -2.52 -30.47
C GLY A 256 17.50 -3.73 -31.41
N GLN A 257 17.50 -4.92 -30.83
CA GLN A 257 17.61 -6.18 -31.57
C GLN A 257 16.22 -6.73 -31.96
N PHE A 258 15.96 -6.93 -33.24
CA PHE A 258 14.77 -7.61 -33.78
C PHE A 258 14.76 -9.09 -33.41
N ASP A 259 13.59 -9.75 -33.49
CA ASP A 259 13.41 -11.16 -33.11
C ASP A 259 14.27 -12.13 -33.93
N ASN A 260 14.72 -11.69 -35.10
CA ASN A 260 15.67 -12.42 -35.96
C ASN A 260 17.14 -12.20 -35.57
N GLY A 261 17.42 -11.55 -34.44
CA GLY A 261 18.77 -11.28 -33.93
C GLY A 261 19.48 -10.09 -34.59
N VAL A 262 18.86 -9.39 -35.53
CA VAL A 262 19.45 -8.22 -36.21
C VAL A 262 19.28 -6.96 -35.35
N TRP A 263 20.31 -6.12 -35.25
CA TRP A 263 20.22 -4.82 -34.58
C TRP A 263 19.78 -3.73 -35.55
N GLY A 264 18.87 -2.86 -35.13
CA GLY A 264 18.43 -1.72 -35.94
C GLY A 264 17.55 -0.73 -35.18
N TRP A 265 17.16 0.34 -35.88
CA TRP A 265 16.20 1.33 -35.37
C TRP A 265 14.78 0.75 -35.44
N LYS A 266 14.19 0.49 -34.28
CA LYS A 266 12.79 0.07 -34.11
C LYS A 266 11.92 1.28 -33.86
N LEU A 267 10.69 1.29 -34.39
CA LEU A 267 9.66 2.18 -33.90
C LEU A 267 9.56 1.99 -32.38
N ILE A 268 9.63 3.09 -31.63
CA ILE A 268 9.20 3.13 -30.24
C ILE A 268 7.73 2.76 -30.32
N GLU A 269 7.42 1.50 -30.02
CA GLU A 269 6.05 1.11 -29.75
C GLU A 269 5.57 2.12 -28.70
N LYS A 270 4.49 2.86 -28.99
CA LYS A 270 3.80 3.61 -27.95
C LYS A 270 3.46 2.55 -26.92
N VAL A 271 4.26 2.47 -25.86
CA VAL A 271 4.05 1.50 -24.82
C VAL A 271 2.76 1.96 -24.18
N ASN A 272 1.66 1.37 -24.61
CA ASN A 272 0.36 1.67 -24.08
C ASN A 272 0.32 0.98 -22.73
N TYR A 273 0.81 1.69 -21.72
CA TYR A 273 0.69 1.29 -20.32
C TYR A 273 -0.77 1.46 -19.92
N GLY A 274 -1.64 0.61 -20.45
CA GLY A 274 -2.97 0.30 -19.97
C GLY A 274 -4.03 1.40 -19.89
N VAL A 275 -3.76 2.66 -20.26
CA VAL A 275 -4.78 3.72 -20.35
C VAL A 275 -5.11 3.99 -21.82
N GLU A 276 -6.38 4.17 -22.15
CA GLU A 276 -6.82 4.57 -23.50
C GLU A 276 -7.33 6.03 -23.46
N PRO A 277 -6.45 7.04 -23.64
CA PRO A 277 -6.79 8.43 -23.34
C PRO A 277 -7.94 8.93 -24.21
N GLU A 278 -7.94 8.57 -25.50
CA GLU A 278 -8.96 8.98 -26.46
C GLU A 278 -10.39 8.57 -26.06
N LYS A 279 -10.54 7.53 -25.23
CA LYS A 279 -11.83 7.07 -24.71
C LYS A 279 -12.24 7.74 -23.39
N ILE A 280 -11.29 8.35 -22.68
CA ILE A 280 -11.56 9.21 -21.53
C ILE A 280 -12.19 10.51 -22.05
N GLY A 281 -11.53 11.11 -23.05
CA GLY A 281 -11.89 12.41 -23.62
C GLY A 281 -11.70 13.56 -22.63
N GLY A 282 -11.64 14.80 -23.13
CA GLY A 282 -11.37 15.99 -22.32
C GLY A 282 -12.58 16.54 -21.54
N ALA A 283 -13.72 15.86 -21.53
CA ALA A 283 -14.94 16.35 -20.88
C ALA A 283 -14.95 16.04 -19.38
N GLN A 284 -15.30 17.04 -18.57
CA GLN A 284 -15.50 16.86 -17.14
C GLN A 284 -16.83 16.15 -16.85
N ARG A 285 -16.74 14.89 -16.43
CA ARG A 285 -17.86 14.02 -16.08
C ARG A 285 -17.59 13.34 -14.73
N TYR A 286 -18.66 12.93 -14.04
CA TYR A 286 -18.59 12.29 -12.73
C TYR A 286 -19.50 11.07 -12.67
N TRP A 287 -19.10 10.04 -11.94
CA TRP A 287 -19.90 8.83 -11.76
C TRP A 287 -19.84 8.32 -10.33
N ILE A 288 -20.97 7.78 -9.87
CA ILE A 288 -21.07 6.97 -8.67
C ILE A 288 -21.53 5.60 -9.10
N ASP A 289 -20.76 4.55 -8.77
CA ASP A 289 -21.13 3.16 -9.05
C ASP A 289 -21.49 2.92 -10.53
N GLY A 290 -20.77 3.60 -11.44
CA GLY A 290 -20.97 3.54 -12.90
C GLY A 290 -22.11 4.40 -13.45
N ARG A 291 -22.93 5.01 -12.58
CA ARG A 291 -23.99 5.93 -12.99
C ARG A 291 -23.46 7.36 -13.03
N GLU A 292 -23.61 8.02 -14.16
CA GLU A 292 -23.25 9.43 -14.30
C GLU A 292 -24.06 10.30 -13.32
N CYS A 293 -23.39 11.29 -12.73
CA CYS A 293 -23.93 12.13 -11.67
C CYS A 293 -23.36 13.54 -11.77
N THR A 294 -23.91 14.46 -10.98
CA THR A 294 -23.39 15.81 -10.85
C THR A 294 -22.12 15.83 -10.00
N ARG A 295 -21.30 16.87 -10.17
CA ARG A 295 -20.16 17.14 -9.27
C ARG A 295 -20.58 17.19 -7.81
N ALA A 296 -21.72 17.81 -7.50
CA ALA A 296 -22.21 17.92 -6.13
C ALA A 296 -22.53 16.55 -5.52
N GLU A 297 -23.20 15.67 -6.26
CA GLU A 297 -23.47 14.29 -5.82
C GLU A 297 -22.20 13.49 -5.63
N ALA A 298 -21.22 13.61 -6.53
CA ALA A 298 -19.94 12.92 -6.41
C ALA A 298 -19.16 13.34 -5.16
N PHE A 299 -19.10 14.65 -4.87
CA PHE A 299 -18.47 15.18 -3.66
C PHE A 299 -19.23 14.74 -2.40
N ALA A 300 -20.57 14.78 -2.45
CA ALA A 300 -21.40 14.31 -1.36
C ALA A 300 -21.19 12.81 -1.10
N ALA A 301 -20.98 12.00 -2.13
CA ALA A 301 -20.72 10.56 -1.97
C ALA A 301 -19.37 10.28 -1.27
N VAL A 302 -18.33 11.07 -1.56
CA VAL A 302 -17.04 10.98 -0.85
C VAL A 302 -17.14 11.54 0.58
N ALA A 303 -18.01 12.53 0.81
CA ALA A 303 -18.17 13.20 2.10
C ALA A 303 -19.31 12.64 2.99
N ALA A 304 -20.12 11.69 2.53
CA ALA A 304 -21.35 11.23 3.19
C ALA A 304 -21.13 10.70 4.61
N ASP A 305 -22.13 10.76 5.49
CA ASP A 305 -22.03 10.50 6.95
C ASP A 305 -21.49 9.12 7.38
N ALA A 306 -21.61 8.08 6.53
CA ALA A 306 -20.98 6.77 6.77
C ALA A 306 -19.49 6.72 6.40
N LEU A 307 -19.03 7.77 5.71
CA LEU A 307 -17.75 7.97 5.04
C LEU A 307 -17.13 9.33 5.38
N THR A 308 -17.67 9.99 6.42
CA THR A 308 -17.28 11.31 6.94
C THR A 308 -15.78 11.44 6.97
N ASP A 309 -15.28 12.66 6.87
CA ASP A 309 -13.97 13.03 7.40
C ASP A 309 -13.84 12.48 8.83
N ASP A 310 -13.30 11.25 8.94
CA ASP A 310 -13.18 10.49 10.18
C ASP A 310 -11.92 10.88 10.95
N SER A 311 -11.24 11.93 10.48
CA SER A 311 -10.06 12.49 11.13
C SER A 311 -10.35 12.94 12.58
N ASP A 312 -11.63 13.08 12.96
CA ASP A 312 -12.12 13.40 14.30
C ASP A 312 -12.75 12.22 15.08
N ARG A 313 -12.89 11.03 14.47
CA ARG A 313 -13.45 9.83 15.11
C ARG A 313 -12.38 8.86 15.61
N TYR A 314 -12.71 8.13 16.67
CA TYR A 314 -11.86 7.03 17.15
C TYR A 314 -11.96 5.86 16.18
N HIS A 315 -10.87 5.11 15.97
CA HIS A 315 -10.87 3.92 15.13
C HIS A 315 -10.83 2.66 15.98
N LEU A 316 -11.89 1.86 15.94
CA LEU A 316 -11.94 0.55 16.57
C LEU A 316 -11.66 -0.53 15.51
N SER A 317 -10.44 -1.06 15.53
CA SER A 317 -9.99 -2.10 14.62
C SER A 317 -10.09 -3.47 15.29
N LEU A 318 -10.71 -4.43 14.60
CA LEU A 318 -10.99 -5.77 15.10
C LEU A 318 -10.35 -6.80 14.16
N VAL A 319 -9.50 -7.71 14.66
CA VAL A 319 -8.83 -8.74 13.85
C VAL A 319 -9.51 -10.09 14.05
N ALA A 320 -10.39 -10.46 13.14
CA ALA A 320 -11.22 -11.66 13.24
C ALA A 320 -11.22 -12.44 11.92
N ASP A 321 -11.26 -13.78 12.03
CA ASP A 321 -11.60 -14.62 10.88
C ASP A 321 -13.08 -14.43 10.48
N GLU A 322 -13.45 -14.99 9.33
CA GLU A 322 -14.78 -14.81 8.73
C GLU A 322 -15.91 -15.37 9.62
N PHE A 323 -15.65 -16.49 10.30
CA PHE A 323 -16.60 -17.11 11.23
C PHE A 323 -16.82 -16.23 12.46
N THR A 324 -15.75 -15.77 13.09
CA THR A 324 -15.75 -14.89 14.26
C THR A 324 -16.35 -13.53 13.94
N GLY A 325 -16.10 -13.00 12.74
CA GLY A 325 -16.68 -11.74 12.26
C GLY A 325 -18.21 -11.77 12.23
N SER A 326 -18.81 -12.87 11.81
CA SER A 326 -20.28 -13.03 11.82
C SER A 326 -20.85 -12.96 13.24
N ALA A 327 -20.19 -13.59 14.21
CA ALA A 327 -20.58 -13.56 15.62
C ALA A 327 -20.34 -12.17 16.28
N LEU A 328 -19.39 -11.39 15.78
CA LEU A 328 -19.02 -10.07 16.28
C LEU A 328 -20.17 -9.06 16.17
N THR A 329 -20.95 -9.14 15.10
CA THR A 329 -22.09 -8.24 14.83
C THR A 329 -23.07 -8.19 16.01
N SER A 330 -23.37 -9.34 16.61
CA SER A 330 -24.26 -9.43 17.77
C SER A 330 -23.71 -8.68 19.00
N LYS A 331 -22.39 -8.75 19.21
CA LYS A 331 -21.70 -8.08 20.33
C LYS A 331 -21.61 -6.58 20.12
N LEU A 332 -21.30 -6.15 18.90
CA LEU A 332 -21.22 -4.73 18.55
C LEU A 332 -22.60 -4.05 18.59
N SER A 333 -23.67 -4.84 18.47
CA SER A 333 -25.06 -4.38 18.59
C SER A 333 -25.59 -4.44 20.03
N ASP A 334 -24.81 -4.92 21.00
CA ASP A 334 -25.26 -4.95 22.41
C ASP A 334 -25.53 -3.51 22.90
N PRO A 335 -26.71 -3.21 23.47
CA PRO A 335 -27.08 -1.86 23.88
C PRO A 335 -26.08 -1.19 24.84
N ARG A 336 -25.34 -1.98 25.62
CA ARG A 336 -24.35 -1.47 26.59
C ARG A 336 -23.14 -0.83 25.91
N ILE A 337 -22.85 -1.21 24.67
CA ILE A 337 -21.67 -0.74 23.93
C ILE A 337 -22.03 0.01 22.65
N ALA A 338 -23.22 -0.18 22.10
CA ALA A 338 -23.68 0.45 20.85
C ALA A 338 -23.50 1.98 20.85
N ALA A 339 -23.81 2.65 21.97
CA ALA A 339 -23.64 4.10 22.09
C ALA A 339 -22.17 4.56 22.09
N LEU A 340 -21.25 3.71 22.53
CA LEU A 340 -19.80 3.98 22.49
C LEU A 340 -19.26 3.71 21.09
N ILE A 341 -19.65 2.58 20.50
CA ILE A 341 -19.29 2.19 19.13
C ILE A 341 -19.77 3.21 18.11
N ALA A 342 -20.92 3.85 18.31
CA ALA A 342 -21.40 4.92 17.44
C ALA A 342 -20.45 6.13 17.34
N LYS A 343 -19.52 6.28 18.30
CA LYS A 343 -18.46 7.31 18.28
C LYS A 343 -17.17 6.83 17.60
N CYS A 344 -17.14 5.56 17.22
CA CYS A 344 -16.02 4.92 16.58
C CYS A 344 -16.30 4.66 15.10
N HIS A 345 -15.26 4.77 14.32
CA HIS A 345 -15.15 4.10 13.05
C HIS A 345 -14.72 2.64 13.26
N VAL A 346 -15.64 1.70 13.07
CA VAL A 346 -15.38 0.27 13.32
C VAL A 346 -15.01 -0.45 12.04
N GLN A 347 -13.90 -1.19 12.04
CA GLN A 347 -13.51 -2.06 10.94
C GLN A 347 -13.05 -3.43 11.43
N VAL A 348 -13.45 -4.44 10.66
CA VAL A 348 -13.01 -5.82 10.86
C VAL A 348 -11.99 -6.18 9.77
N TYR A 349 -10.83 -6.62 10.22
CA TYR A 349 -9.70 -7.05 9.43
C TYR A 349 -9.51 -8.54 9.58
N ARG A 350 -9.12 -9.22 8.50
CA ARG A 350 -8.65 -10.60 8.64
C ARG A 350 -7.27 -10.66 9.26
N PRO A 351 -6.92 -11.77 9.91
CA PRO A 351 -5.57 -11.99 10.45
C PRO A 351 -4.46 -11.88 9.41
N ASP A 352 -4.74 -12.18 8.13
CA ASP A 352 -3.80 -12.08 7.00
C ASP A 352 -3.79 -10.71 6.30
N SER A 353 -4.63 -9.77 6.74
CA SER A 353 -4.62 -8.42 6.17
C SER A 353 -3.39 -7.63 6.62
N TRP A 354 -2.94 -6.74 5.74
CA TRP A 354 -1.77 -5.90 6.02
C TRP A 354 -1.94 -4.99 7.23
N VAL A 355 -3.17 -4.53 7.47
CA VAL A 355 -3.49 -3.72 8.66
C VAL A 355 -3.26 -4.58 9.90
N ALA A 356 -3.77 -5.81 9.92
CA ALA A 356 -3.58 -6.73 11.05
C ALA A 356 -2.10 -7.10 11.27
N THR A 357 -1.33 -7.32 10.20
CA THR A 357 0.07 -7.75 10.31
C THR A 357 1.05 -6.61 10.57
N SER A 358 0.78 -5.43 10.02
CA SER A 358 1.77 -4.35 9.95
C SER A 358 1.39 -3.10 10.77
N ARG A 359 0.14 -2.98 11.21
CA ARG A 359 -0.38 -1.78 11.89
C ARG A 359 -0.98 -2.05 13.26
N LEU A 360 -1.53 -3.24 13.48
CA LEU A 360 -2.21 -3.60 14.73
C LEU A 360 -1.30 -4.46 15.61
N SER A 361 -1.39 -4.25 16.92
CA SER A 361 -0.63 -4.98 17.93
C SER A 361 -1.47 -5.98 18.74
N SER A 362 -2.79 -6.02 18.53
CA SER A 362 -3.72 -6.88 19.25
C SER A 362 -4.97 -7.19 18.43
N LYS A 363 -5.82 -8.10 18.94
CA LYS A 363 -7.09 -8.45 18.28
C LYS A 363 -8.08 -7.31 18.25
N VAL A 364 -8.05 -6.45 19.26
CA VAL A 364 -8.83 -5.22 19.33
C VAL A 364 -7.87 -4.07 19.59
N THR A 365 -7.96 -3.04 18.77
CA THR A 365 -7.14 -1.83 18.92
C THR A 365 -8.03 -0.61 18.75
N LEU A 366 -7.95 0.32 19.71
CA LEU A 366 -8.59 1.62 19.64
C LEU A 366 -7.53 2.68 19.33
N HIS A 367 -7.67 3.39 18.21
CA HIS A 367 -6.87 4.56 17.90
C HIS A 367 -7.66 5.83 18.17
N GLU A 368 -6.98 6.86 18.66
CA GLU A 368 -7.53 8.21 18.66
C GLU A 368 -7.61 8.77 17.24
N PRO A 369 -8.43 9.81 17.03
CA PRO A 369 -8.56 10.44 15.72
C PRO A 369 -7.22 10.93 15.15
N GLN A 370 -7.08 10.92 13.83
CA GLN A 370 -5.87 11.39 13.14
C GLN A 370 -5.52 12.83 13.54
N ALA A 371 -6.53 13.71 13.70
CA ALA A 371 -6.34 15.09 14.13
C ALA A 371 -5.72 15.22 15.54
N LYS A 372 -5.81 14.17 16.37
CA LYS A 372 -5.17 14.11 17.70
C LYS A 372 -3.80 13.41 17.70
N GLY A 373 -3.37 12.92 16.54
CA GLY A 373 -2.08 12.23 16.37
C GLY A 373 -2.20 10.72 16.13
N GLY A 374 -3.41 10.17 16.03
CA GLY A 374 -3.62 8.80 15.54
C GLY A 374 -3.03 7.68 16.41
N ARG A 375 -2.71 7.95 17.68
CA ARG A 375 -2.08 6.97 18.57
C ARG A 375 -3.05 5.86 18.97
N ILE A 376 -2.49 4.70 19.29
CA ILE A 376 -3.20 3.64 20.00
C ILE A 376 -3.46 4.11 21.43
N VAL A 377 -4.73 4.23 21.81
CA VAL A 377 -5.18 4.63 23.15
C VAL A 377 -5.67 3.46 24.00
N GLY A 378 -5.78 2.28 23.40
CA GLY A 378 -6.00 1.04 24.14
C GLY A 378 -6.08 -0.19 23.23
N THR A 379 -5.92 -1.36 23.84
CA THR A 379 -5.99 -2.66 23.17
C THR A 379 -6.74 -3.67 24.03
N ALA A 380 -7.28 -4.72 23.40
CA ALA A 380 -7.81 -5.89 24.09
C ALA A 380 -7.48 -7.19 23.33
N ALA A 381 -7.22 -8.25 24.09
CA ALA A 381 -6.81 -9.54 23.55
C ALA A 381 -7.97 -10.33 22.91
N GLY A 382 -9.21 -10.06 23.33
CA GLY A 382 -10.42 -10.72 22.85
C GLY A 382 -11.57 -9.75 22.58
N PHE A 383 -12.71 -10.34 22.24
CA PHE A 383 -13.95 -9.65 21.87
C PHE A 383 -15.06 -9.84 22.90
N SER A 384 -14.73 -10.24 24.13
CA SER A 384 -15.76 -10.33 25.16
C SER A 384 -16.35 -8.93 25.41
N LEU A 385 -17.62 -8.87 25.80
CA LEU A 385 -18.24 -7.58 26.03
C LEU A 385 -17.55 -6.82 27.17
N ASP A 386 -17.09 -7.54 28.20
CA ASP A 386 -16.38 -6.94 29.33
C ASP A 386 -15.03 -6.34 28.88
N GLU A 387 -14.27 -7.03 28.02
CA GLU A 387 -13.05 -6.48 27.42
C GLU A 387 -13.33 -5.22 26.61
N LEU A 388 -14.36 -5.26 25.76
CA LEU A 388 -14.71 -4.11 24.92
C LEU A 388 -15.21 -2.92 25.77
N LEU A 389 -16.00 -3.16 26.82
CA LEU A 389 -16.45 -2.10 27.73
C LEU A 389 -15.29 -1.52 28.55
N ALA A 390 -14.37 -2.36 29.03
CA ALA A 390 -13.18 -1.94 29.75
C ALA A 390 -12.25 -1.08 28.87
N LEU A 391 -12.17 -1.39 27.57
CA LEU A 391 -11.43 -0.61 26.60
C LEU A 391 -12.11 0.72 26.25
N LEU A 392 -13.41 0.69 25.93
CA LEU A 392 -14.09 1.85 25.33
C LEU A 392 -14.57 2.88 26.35
N ARG A 393 -15.09 2.48 27.52
CA ARG A 393 -15.69 3.43 28.49
C ARG A 393 -14.71 4.49 28.98
N PRO A 394 -13.47 4.17 29.38
CA PRO A 394 -12.55 5.18 29.89
C PRO A 394 -12.20 6.27 28.87
N VAL A 395 -12.33 5.96 27.59
CA VAL A 395 -11.94 6.86 26.49
C VAL A 395 -13.14 7.61 25.93
N LEU A 396 -14.31 6.95 25.83
CA LEU A 396 -15.45 7.43 25.05
C LEU A 396 -16.65 7.87 25.89
N ASP A 397 -16.67 7.59 27.20
CA ASP A 397 -17.73 7.98 28.12
C ASP A 397 -17.22 9.08 29.08
N PRO A 398 -17.59 10.36 28.85
CA PRO A 398 -17.17 11.47 29.71
C PRO A 398 -17.63 11.35 31.17
N LEU A 399 -18.65 10.55 31.43
CA LEU A 399 -19.23 10.36 32.75
C LEU A 399 -18.67 9.11 33.46
N TRP A 400 -17.80 8.36 32.79
CA TRP A 400 -17.24 7.15 33.37
C TRP A 400 -16.35 7.46 34.56
N LYS A 401 -16.58 6.71 35.64
CA LYS A 401 -15.73 6.69 36.83
C LYS A 401 -15.34 5.24 37.11
N PRO A 402 -14.06 4.94 37.39
CA PRO A 402 -13.66 3.61 37.79
C PRO A 402 -14.39 3.22 39.08
N ALA A 403 -14.78 1.95 39.18
CA ALA A 403 -15.32 1.42 40.44
C ALA A 403 -14.24 1.53 41.53
N PRO A 404 -14.61 1.88 42.77
CA PRO A 404 -13.66 1.91 43.88
C PRO A 404 -13.02 0.52 44.05
N ALA A 405 -11.72 0.50 44.35
CA ALA A 405 -10.98 -0.74 44.56
C ALA A 405 -11.65 -1.58 45.67
N PRO A 406 -11.71 -2.93 45.55
CA PRO A 406 -12.23 -3.76 46.61
C PRO A 406 -11.43 -3.51 47.89
N VAL A 407 -12.14 -3.28 48.99
CA VAL A 407 -11.51 -3.12 50.31
C VAL A 407 -10.72 -4.40 50.61
N PRO A 408 -9.44 -4.33 51.01
CA PRO A 408 -8.66 -5.50 51.36
C PRO A 408 -9.43 -6.35 52.39
N ALA A 409 -9.50 -7.66 52.15
CA ALA A 409 -10.06 -8.57 53.15
C ALA A 409 -9.28 -8.42 54.46
N PRO A 410 -9.95 -8.44 55.63
CA PRO A 410 -9.26 -8.34 56.91
C PRO A 410 -8.21 -9.44 57.01
N THR A 411 -6.99 -9.06 57.42
CA THR A 411 -5.88 -9.99 57.64
C THR A 411 -6.35 -11.11 58.58
N PRO A 412 -6.22 -12.40 58.21
CA PRO A 412 -6.59 -13.48 59.11
C PRO A 412 -5.80 -13.35 60.42
N VAL A 413 -6.52 -13.38 61.55
CA VAL A 413 -5.91 -13.39 62.88
C VAL A 413 -4.99 -14.60 62.96
N PRO A 414 -3.72 -14.43 63.38
CA PRO A 414 -2.79 -15.55 63.49
C PRO A 414 -3.39 -16.62 64.41
N THR A 415 -3.49 -17.85 63.89
CA THR A 415 -3.90 -19.03 64.64
C THR A 415 -2.91 -19.23 65.80
N PRO A 416 -3.36 -19.46 67.05
CA PRO A 416 -2.46 -19.70 68.17
C PRO A 416 -1.55 -20.90 67.87
N THR A 417 -0.25 -20.71 68.07
CA THR A 417 0.78 -21.74 67.91
C THR A 417 0.44 -22.97 68.76
N PRO A 418 0.32 -24.18 68.18
CA PRO A 418 0.12 -25.41 68.95
C PRO A 418 1.26 -25.61 69.94
N ALA A 419 0.93 -26.02 71.17
CA ALA A 419 1.90 -26.35 72.21
C ALA A 419 2.87 -27.46 71.72
N PRO A 420 4.17 -27.38 72.04
CA PRO A 420 5.15 -28.36 71.60
C PRO A 420 4.82 -29.76 72.12
N ALA A 421 4.85 -30.74 71.21
CA ALA A 421 4.65 -32.15 71.52
C ALA A 421 5.79 -32.70 72.40
N PRO A 422 5.52 -33.64 73.32
CA PRO A 422 6.54 -34.24 74.18
C PRO A 422 7.59 -35.01 73.36
N ALA A 423 8.84 -34.92 73.82
CA ALA A 423 10.02 -35.46 73.15
C ALA A 423 9.95 -37.00 72.99
N PRO A 424 10.33 -37.55 71.81
CA PRO A 424 10.38 -39.00 71.60
C PRO A 424 11.51 -39.67 72.38
N ASN A 425 11.24 -40.90 72.84
CA ASN A 425 12.16 -41.77 73.57
C ASN A 425 13.35 -42.20 72.67
N PRO A 426 14.60 -42.29 73.17
CA PRO A 426 15.77 -42.61 72.34
C PRO A 426 15.69 -43.98 71.68
N ALA A 427 16.05 -44.03 70.39
CA ALA A 427 16.14 -45.25 69.60
C ALA A 427 17.40 -46.08 69.97
N PRO A 428 17.34 -47.43 69.91
CA PRO A 428 18.48 -48.30 70.21
C PRO A 428 19.60 -48.21 69.16
N GLN A 429 20.83 -48.36 69.66
CA GLN A 429 22.11 -48.16 68.98
C GLN A 429 22.37 -49.18 67.85
N PRO A 430 22.80 -48.76 66.63
CA PRO A 430 23.15 -49.66 65.54
C PRO A 430 24.43 -50.48 65.79
N ALA A 431 24.46 -51.71 65.27
CA ALA A 431 25.59 -52.64 65.29
C ALA A 431 26.71 -52.20 64.31
N PRO A 432 27.99 -52.53 64.59
CA PRO A 432 29.14 -52.02 63.83
C PRO A 432 29.27 -52.63 62.43
N GLU A 433 29.68 -51.76 61.49
CA GLU A 433 29.89 -52.02 60.06
C GLU A 433 31.24 -52.73 59.78
N PRO A 434 31.31 -53.65 58.79
CA PRO A 434 32.55 -54.35 58.44
C PRO A 434 33.54 -53.53 57.58
N SER A 435 34.82 -53.86 57.78
CA SER A 435 36.04 -53.19 57.27
C SER A 435 36.19 -53.18 55.73
N PRO A 436 36.76 -52.11 55.13
CA PRO A 436 36.91 -51.94 53.68
C PRO A 436 38.01 -52.83 53.06
N SER A 437 37.77 -53.26 51.82
CA SER A 437 38.67 -54.06 50.97
C SER A 437 39.60 -53.17 50.11
N PRO A 438 40.83 -53.62 49.75
CA PRO A 438 41.89 -52.75 49.22
C PRO A 438 41.76 -52.36 47.74
N ALA A 439 42.34 -51.21 47.41
CA ALA A 439 42.36 -50.57 46.10
C ALA A 439 43.28 -51.28 45.07
N PRO A 440 42.91 -51.31 43.77
CA PRO A 440 43.81 -51.76 42.71
C PRO A 440 44.79 -50.65 42.25
N ALA A 441 46.00 -51.10 41.90
CA ALA A 441 47.21 -50.35 41.57
C ALA A 441 47.24 -49.78 40.12
N PRO A 442 48.09 -48.78 39.82
CA PRO A 442 48.14 -48.10 38.53
C PRO A 442 49.04 -48.82 37.51
N SER A 443 48.65 -48.81 36.24
CA SER A 443 49.47 -49.22 35.11
C SER A 443 49.56 -48.09 34.07
N GLY A 444 50.80 -47.67 33.77
CA GLY A 444 51.15 -46.63 32.79
C GLY A 444 51.14 -47.09 31.31
N PRO A 445 52.06 -46.60 30.45
CA PRO A 445 51.72 -45.61 29.42
C PRO A 445 51.94 -46.02 27.93
N GLN A 446 51.16 -45.39 27.02
CA GLN A 446 51.40 -45.09 25.56
C GLN A 446 51.66 -46.29 24.59
N PRO A 447 51.68 -46.19 23.23
CA PRO A 447 51.68 -45.01 22.32
C PRO A 447 50.84 -45.10 20.99
N SER A 448 50.74 -43.96 20.28
CA SER A 448 50.66 -43.76 18.79
C SER A 448 49.47 -44.34 17.99
N MET A 449 49.01 -43.87 16.83
CA MET A 449 49.08 -42.64 16.02
C MET A 449 48.02 -42.83 14.88
N PHE A 450 47.71 -41.75 14.14
CA PHE A 450 47.27 -41.71 12.73
C PHE A 450 45.78 -41.85 12.31
N LEU A 451 45.25 -40.69 11.88
CA LEU A 451 44.66 -40.39 10.55
C LEU A 451 43.21 -40.79 10.19
N SER A 452 42.42 -39.76 9.84
CA SER A 452 41.65 -39.62 8.57
C SER A 452 40.10 -39.54 8.59
N ILE A 453 39.60 -38.38 8.12
CA ILE A 453 38.57 -38.17 7.07
C ILE A 453 37.11 -38.54 7.41
N LEU A 454 36.18 -37.56 7.54
CA LEU A 454 35.36 -36.93 6.49
C LEU A 454 34.37 -37.88 5.77
N ALA A 455 33.13 -37.38 5.59
CA ALA A 455 32.05 -37.85 4.72
C ALA A 455 31.03 -38.87 5.28
N ALA A 456 29.95 -38.35 5.88
CA ALA A 456 28.67 -39.03 5.98
C ALA A 456 27.71 -38.46 4.92
N LEU A 457 27.66 -39.10 3.76
CA LEU A 457 26.67 -38.86 2.70
C LEU A 457 26.24 -40.23 2.15
N ALA A 458 24.92 -40.40 2.06
CA ALA A 458 24.18 -41.48 1.39
C ALA A 458 23.97 -42.81 2.14
N ALA A 459 22.74 -42.95 2.67
CA ALA A 459 21.93 -44.17 2.56
C ALA A 459 20.43 -43.78 2.75
N TRP A 460 19.88 -42.91 1.89
CA TRP A 460 19.01 -43.37 0.80
C TRP A 460 19.35 -44.79 0.32
N LEU A 461 18.47 -45.75 0.61
CA LEU A 461 18.13 -46.94 -0.21
C LEU A 461 17.56 -48.05 0.68
N PHE A 462 16.26 -47.97 0.99
CA PHE A 462 15.42 -49.16 1.08
C PHE A 462 14.06 -48.85 0.43
N PRO A 463 13.75 -49.41 -0.74
CA PRO A 463 12.45 -49.28 -1.37
C PRO A 463 11.50 -50.29 -0.72
N LYS A 464 10.37 -49.81 -0.17
CA LYS A 464 9.23 -50.69 0.13
C LYS A 464 8.33 -50.77 -1.09
N ARG A 465 8.12 -52.02 -1.50
CA ARG A 465 7.04 -52.50 -2.37
C ARG A 465 5.69 -52.23 -1.75
#